data_AF-A0A382G5I8-F1
#
_entry.id   AF-A0A382G5I8-F1
#
_cell.length_a   1.000
_cell.length_b   1.000
_cell.length_c   1.000
_cell.angle_alpha   90.00
_cell.angle_beta   90.00
_cell.angle_gamma   90.00
#
_symmetry.space_group_name_H-M   'P 1'
#
loop_
_entity.id
_entity.type
_entity.pdbx_description
1 polymer ?
#
loop_
_entity_poly.entity_id
_entity_poly.type
_entity_poly.pdbx_seq_one_letter_code
_entity_poly.pdbx_strand_id
1 'polypeptide(L)'
;MRLIKAQNTNLRTIYGKGVKYDVDDQVIIDSTNTVLMPKGTTAQRPTSPNNGHVRYNTDDNQLEAYQNGAWREIRFKEPNQDPSIVQQNLGNGDATIVLFGPLDSQDTDYPAPAAAQNVLVFVE
;
A
#
# COMPACT_ATOMS: atom_id res chain seq x y z
N MET A 1 -9.73 -31.30 33.71
CA MET A 1 -9.94 -30.17 32.78
C MET A 1 -9.42 -30.56 31.41
N ARG A 2 -10.23 -30.44 30.35
CA ARG A 2 -9.78 -30.70 28.98
C ARG A 2 -8.99 -29.47 28.50
N LEU A 3 -7.71 -29.64 28.22
CA LEU A 3 -6.90 -28.57 27.64
C LEU A 3 -7.48 -28.22 26.26
N ILE A 4 -7.89 -26.97 26.09
CA ILE A 4 -8.37 -26.46 24.81
C ILE A 4 -7.14 -25.87 24.10
N LYS A 5 -6.82 -26.39 22.91
CA LYS A 5 -5.65 -25.95 22.12
C LYS A 5 -5.85 -24.64 21.37
N ALA A 6 -7.07 -24.12 21.25
CA ALA A 6 -7.33 -22.88 20.52
C ALA A 6 -8.57 -22.17 21.07
N GLN A 7 -8.55 -20.85 21.14
CA GLN A 7 -9.73 -20.04 21.46
C GLN A 7 -10.53 -19.76 20.19
N ASN A 8 -11.86 -19.75 20.25
CA ASN A 8 -12.74 -19.42 19.14
C ASN A 8 -13.89 -18.54 19.63
N THR A 9 -14.23 -17.47 18.90
CA THR A 9 -15.37 -16.61 19.21
C THR A 9 -16.74 -17.26 18.95
N ASN A 10 -16.78 -18.43 18.31
CA ASN A 10 -18.01 -19.16 18.07
C ASN A 10 -18.62 -19.71 19.37
N LEU A 11 -19.83 -19.23 19.72
CA LEU A 11 -20.54 -19.59 20.95
C LEU A 11 -21.17 -20.99 20.95
N ARG A 12 -21.30 -21.63 19.78
CA ARG A 12 -21.99 -22.93 19.65
C ARG A 12 -21.03 -24.10 19.68
N THR A 13 -19.89 -23.97 19.01
CA THR A 13 -18.87 -25.02 18.93
C THR A 13 -17.51 -24.42 18.65
N ILE A 14 -16.49 -25.00 19.29
CA ILE A 14 -15.10 -24.59 19.11
C ILE A 14 -14.57 -24.83 17.69
N TYR A 15 -15.19 -25.73 16.94
CA TYR A 15 -14.84 -26.00 15.54
C TYR A 15 -15.63 -25.15 14.54
N GLY A 16 -16.56 -24.32 15.02
CA GLY A 16 -17.39 -23.48 14.17
C GLY A 16 -16.60 -22.31 13.56
N LYS A 17 -17.19 -21.65 12.56
CA LYS A 17 -16.65 -20.43 11.97
C LYS A 17 -16.57 -19.30 13.00
N GLY A 18 -15.51 -18.50 12.97
CA GLY A 18 -15.24 -17.43 13.94
C GLY A 18 -13.82 -16.90 13.84
N VAL A 19 -13.44 -16.03 14.76
CA VAL A 19 -12.05 -15.59 14.95
C VAL A 19 -11.39 -16.56 15.91
N LYS A 20 -10.26 -17.13 15.50
CA LYS A 20 -9.56 -18.18 16.24
C LYS A 20 -8.15 -17.73 16.60
N TYR A 21 -7.70 -18.10 17.79
CA TYR A 21 -6.31 -17.98 18.23
C TYR A 21 -5.79 -19.37 18.58
N ASP A 22 -4.74 -19.83 17.89
CA ASP A 22 -4.21 -21.18 18.05
C ASP A 22 -2.91 -21.24 18.85
N VAL A 23 -2.32 -22.44 18.94
CA VAL A 23 -1.06 -22.67 19.67
C VAL A 23 0.18 -22.12 18.97
N ASP A 24 0.05 -21.75 17.69
CA ASP A 24 1.14 -21.21 16.87
C ASP A 24 1.07 -19.67 16.81
N ASP A 25 0.32 -19.05 17.75
CA ASP A 25 0.08 -17.62 17.87
C ASP A 25 -0.58 -16.97 16.64
N GLN A 26 -1.37 -17.74 15.87
CA GLN A 26 -2.05 -17.23 14.69
C GLN A 26 -3.44 -16.68 15.03
N VAL A 27 -3.81 -15.54 14.44
CA VAL A 27 -5.19 -15.06 14.40
C VAL A 27 -5.82 -15.47 13.07
N ILE A 28 -6.73 -16.45 13.11
CA ILE A 28 -7.42 -16.97 11.93
C ILE A 28 -8.84 -16.40 11.87
N ILE A 29 -9.17 -15.69 10.79
CA ILE A 29 -10.53 -15.19 10.54
C ILE A 29 -11.22 -16.14 9.57
N ASP A 30 -12.01 -17.07 10.10
CA ASP A 30 -12.71 -18.10 9.32
C ASP A 30 -14.02 -17.56 8.73
N SER A 31 -13.90 -16.87 7.60
CA SER A 31 -15.01 -16.31 6.82
C SER A 31 -14.74 -16.48 5.32
N THR A 32 -15.79 -16.80 4.56
CA THR A 32 -15.74 -16.87 3.09
C THR A 32 -16.27 -15.61 2.41
N ASN A 33 -16.69 -14.61 3.20
CA ASN A 33 -17.20 -13.34 2.68
C ASN A 33 -16.06 -12.31 2.69
N THR A 34 -16.02 -11.42 3.68
CA THR A 34 -15.01 -10.37 3.77
C THR A 34 -14.57 -10.13 5.21
N VAL A 35 -13.41 -9.49 5.35
CA VAL A 35 -12.97 -8.82 6.58
C VAL A 35 -13.09 -7.32 6.35
N LEU A 36 -13.89 -6.65 7.17
CA LEU A 36 -13.98 -5.20 7.14
C LEU A 36 -12.83 -4.62 7.97
N MET A 37 -11.87 -3.98 7.30
CA MET A 37 -10.76 -3.29 7.96
C MET A 37 -11.24 -1.99 8.61
N PRO A 38 -10.57 -1.51 9.69
CA PRO A 38 -10.78 -0.17 10.19
C PRO A 38 -10.60 0.86 9.07
N LYS A 39 -11.44 1.88 9.02
CA LYS A 39 -11.41 2.89 7.96
C LYS A 39 -11.63 4.30 8.50
N GLY A 40 -11.08 5.30 7.83
CA GLY A 40 -11.26 6.71 8.15
C GLY A 40 -10.32 7.61 7.34
N THR A 41 -10.39 8.91 7.58
CA THR A 41 -9.56 9.93 6.91
C THR A 41 -8.10 9.86 7.34
N THR A 42 -7.22 10.55 6.61
CA THR A 42 -5.79 10.72 6.95
C THR A 42 -5.63 11.33 8.35
N ALA A 43 -6.48 12.30 8.70
CA ALA A 43 -6.47 12.93 10.02
C ALA A 43 -6.88 11.99 11.17
N GLN A 44 -7.57 10.88 10.85
CA GLN A 44 -8.00 9.86 11.81
C GLN A 44 -7.00 8.70 11.94
N ARG A 45 -5.78 8.82 11.39
CA ARG A 45 -4.70 7.86 11.62
C ARG A 45 -4.35 7.81 13.13
N PRO A 46 -4.05 6.62 13.70
CA PRO A 46 -3.58 6.51 15.07
C PRO A 46 -2.40 7.47 15.33
N THR A 47 -2.41 8.13 16.49
CA THR A 47 -1.37 9.10 16.87
C THR A 47 -0.02 8.41 17.16
N SER A 48 -0.05 7.16 17.62
CA SER A 48 1.12 6.31 17.86
C SER A 48 0.97 4.98 17.11
N PRO A 49 1.18 4.96 15.79
CA PRO A 49 1.06 3.74 15.00
C PRO A 49 2.24 2.77 15.24
N ASN A 50 1.98 1.46 15.19
CA ASN A 50 3.02 0.43 15.25
C ASN A 50 3.19 -0.22 13.88
N ASN A 51 4.43 -0.63 13.56
CA ASN A 51 4.71 -1.36 12.33
C ASN A 51 3.83 -2.63 12.26
N GLY A 52 3.15 -2.81 11.13
CA GLY A 52 2.20 -3.90 10.91
C GLY A 52 0.72 -3.51 11.06
N HIS A 53 0.39 -2.28 11.47
CA HIS A 53 -0.99 -1.80 11.41
C HIS A 53 -1.50 -1.74 9.97
N VAL A 54 -2.76 -2.15 9.75
CA VAL A 54 -3.43 -2.08 8.43
C VAL A 54 -4.81 -1.44 8.59
N ARG A 55 -5.18 -0.53 7.69
CA ARG A 55 -6.48 0.16 7.66
C ARG A 55 -6.80 0.62 6.23
N TYR A 56 -8.01 1.14 6.00
CA TYR A 56 -8.41 1.79 4.75
C TYR A 56 -8.49 3.32 4.94
N ASN A 57 -7.82 4.09 4.09
CA ASN A 57 -7.91 5.54 4.08
C ASN A 57 -9.02 6.01 3.15
N THR A 58 -9.97 6.80 3.66
CA THR A 58 -11.09 7.33 2.86
C THR A 58 -10.78 8.62 2.12
N ASP A 59 -9.70 9.32 2.46
CA ASP A 59 -9.24 10.48 1.68
C ASP A 59 -8.56 10.00 0.40
N ASP A 60 -7.65 9.02 0.55
CA ASP A 60 -6.87 8.46 -0.57
C ASP A 60 -7.63 7.33 -1.30
N ASN A 61 -8.69 6.79 -0.70
CA ASN A 61 -9.45 5.63 -1.18
C ASN A 61 -8.58 4.37 -1.39
N GLN A 62 -7.62 4.13 -0.49
CA GLN A 62 -6.68 3.02 -0.58
C GLN A 62 -6.61 2.23 0.74
N LEU A 63 -6.26 0.95 0.64
CA LEU A 63 -5.79 0.19 1.80
C LEU A 63 -4.35 0.61 2.11
N GLU A 64 -4.03 0.83 3.37
CA GLU A 64 -2.72 1.29 3.84
C GLU A 64 -2.19 0.44 4.99
N ALA A 65 -0.87 0.26 5.03
CA ALA A 65 -0.15 -0.34 6.13
C ALA A 65 0.88 0.64 6.71
N TYR A 66 1.00 0.66 8.02
CA TYR A 66 2.10 1.36 8.68
C TYR A 66 3.32 0.44 8.71
N GLN A 67 4.37 0.84 8.01
CA GLN A 67 5.61 0.07 7.90
C GLN A 67 6.82 0.99 7.79
N ASN A 68 7.92 0.57 8.40
CA ASN A 68 9.16 1.35 8.43
C ASN A 68 8.95 2.81 8.87
N GLY A 69 8.11 3.03 9.88
CA GLY A 69 7.89 4.36 10.45
C GLY A 69 6.94 5.28 9.65
N ALA A 70 6.32 4.80 8.58
CA ALA A 70 5.42 5.59 7.74
C ALA A 70 4.19 4.81 7.29
N TRP A 71 3.09 5.52 7.02
CA TRP A 71 1.94 4.97 6.31
C TRP A 71 2.31 4.79 4.84
N ARG A 72 2.00 3.62 4.30
CA ARG A 72 2.20 3.29 2.90
C ARG A 72 0.98 2.59 2.38
N GLU A 73 0.58 2.96 1.18
CA GLU A 73 -0.52 2.30 0.49
C GLU A 73 -0.12 0.87 0.11
N ILE A 74 -1.04 -0.07 0.31
CA ILE A 74 -0.93 -1.43 -0.21
C ILE A 74 -1.39 -1.36 -1.66
N ARG A 75 -0.42 -1.30 -2.55
CA ARG A 75 -0.68 -1.28 -3.99
C ARG A 75 -0.71 -2.71 -4.53
N PHE A 76 -1.50 -2.94 -5.58
CA PHE A 76 -1.37 -4.15 -6.36
C PHE A 76 0.05 -4.22 -6.94
N LYS A 77 0.60 -5.43 -7.10
CA LYS A 77 1.82 -5.66 -7.87
C LYS A 77 1.47 -5.54 -9.36
N GLU A 78 1.09 -4.34 -9.78
CA GLU A 78 0.77 -4.01 -11.15
C GLU A 78 1.85 -3.06 -11.68
N PRO A 79 2.32 -3.21 -12.93
CA PRO A 79 3.54 -2.55 -13.38
C PRO A 79 3.58 -1.02 -13.31
N ASN A 80 2.45 -0.28 -13.37
CA ASN A 80 2.55 1.18 -13.60
C ASN A 80 1.23 1.99 -13.45
N GLN A 81 0.53 1.99 -12.32
CA GLN A 81 -0.67 2.85 -12.20
C GLN A 81 -0.48 4.17 -11.45
N ASP A 82 0.54 4.35 -10.60
CA ASP A 82 0.66 5.63 -9.89
C ASP A 82 2.05 5.94 -9.30
N PRO A 83 2.89 6.74 -9.96
CA PRO A 83 2.71 7.19 -11.35
C PRO A 83 2.93 6.02 -12.30
N SER A 84 2.23 6.05 -13.42
CA SER A 84 2.60 5.22 -14.56
C SER A 84 3.98 5.61 -15.10
N ILE A 85 4.55 4.82 -16.02
CA ILE A 85 5.70 5.29 -16.80
C ILE A 85 5.20 6.41 -17.70
N VAL A 86 5.49 7.65 -17.30
CA VAL A 86 5.20 8.84 -18.10
C VAL A 86 6.36 9.07 -19.06
N GLN A 87 6.11 8.87 -20.36
CA GLN A 87 7.05 9.29 -21.40
C GLN A 87 6.80 10.76 -21.73
N GLN A 88 7.76 11.61 -21.39
CA GLN A 88 7.72 13.02 -21.76
C GLN A 88 8.32 13.20 -23.16
N ASN A 89 7.58 13.86 -24.06
CA ASN A 89 8.14 14.29 -25.34
C ASN A 89 8.95 15.58 -25.13
N LEU A 90 10.25 15.54 -25.38
CA LEU A 90 11.17 16.65 -25.17
C LEU A 90 11.52 17.39 -26.47
N GLY A 91 10.86 17.06 -27.59
CA GLY A 91 11.11 17.66 -28.90
C GLY A 91 12.15 16.90 -29.72
N ASN A 92 12.50 17.45 -30.88
CA ASN A 92 13.44 16.83 -31.81
C ASN A 92 14.89 17.12 -31.39
N GLY A 93 15.77 16.10 -31.47
CA GLY A 93 17.20 16.25 -31.24
C GLY A 93 17.90 16.96 -32.40
N ASP A 94 17.80 18.29 -32.47
CA ASP A 94 18.40 19.12 -33.54
C ASP A 94 19.84 19.59 -33.24
N ALA A 95 20.46 19.04 -32.19
CA ALA A 95 21.77 19.41 -31.64
C ALA A 95 21.93 20.91 -31.25
N THR A 96 20.86 21.68 -31.27
CA THR A 96 20.82 23.10 -30.91
C THR A 96 20.21 23.30 -29.53
N ILE A 97 19.20 22.51 -29.18
CA ILE A 97 18.58 22.50 -27.85
C ILE A 97 19.42 21.64 -26.89
N VAL A 98 19.93 22.28 -25.82
CA VAL A 98 20.70 21.62 -24.75
C VAL A 98 19.97 21.58 -23.40
N LEU A 99 18.83 22.28 -23.30
CA LEU A 99 18.01 22.34 -22.11
C LEU A 99 16.61 21.85 -22.45
N PHE A 100 16.35 20.59 -22.09
CA PHE A 100 15.00 20.04 -22.04
C PHE A 100 14.40 20.54 -20.72
N GLY A 101 13.20 21.12 -20.75
CA GLY A 101 12.58 21.81 -19.60
C GLY A 101 12.42 20.95 -18.34
N PRO A 102 11.73 21.44 -17.29
CA PRO A 102 11.52 20.65 -16.07
C PRO A 102 10.96 19.27 -16.40
N LEU A 103 11.66 18.22 -15.95
CA LEU A 103 11.18 16.85 -16.07
C LEU A 103 9.96 16.71 -15.16
N ASP A 104 8.86 16.22 -15.72
CA ASP A 104 7.60 16.05 -14.99
C ASP A 104 7.16 14.60 -15.08
N SER A 105 7.33 13.87 -13.97
CA SER A 105 6.89 12.49 -13.82
C SER A 105 5.37 12.37 -13.66
N GLN A 106 4.64 13.49 -13.53
CA GLN A 106 3.24 13.58 -13.11
C GLN A 106 2.95 12.93 -11.75
N ASP A 107 4.00 12.70 -10.95
CA ASP A 107 3.89 12.28 -9.55
C ASP A 107 3.70 13.53 -8.67
N THR A 108 2.62 13.57 -7.89
CA THR A 108 2.36 14.71 -6.99
C THR A 108 3.35 14.74 -5.82
N ASP A 109 3.85 13.58 -5.40
CA ASP A 109 4.81 13.46 -4.29
C ASP A 109 6.26 13.60 -4.75
N TYR A 110 6.55 13.18 -5.99
CA TYR A 110 7.90 13.18 -6.58
C TYR A 110 7.95 13.70 -8.03
N PRO A 111 7.58 14.98 -8.27
CA PRO A 111 7.41 15.52 -9.63
C PRO A 111 8.71 15.57 -10.45
N ALA A 112 9.86 15.70 -9.76
CA ALA A 112 11.18 15.67 -10.38
C ALA A 112 11.93 14.38 -10.00
N PRO A 113 12.64 13.73 -10.95
CA PRO A 113 13.47 12.57 -10.64
C PRO A 113 14.54 12.90 -9.59
N ALA A 114 14.65 12.08 -8.54
CA ALA A 114 15.59 12.31 -7.44
C ALA A 114 17.08 12.27 -7.87
N ALA A 115 17.40 11.61 -8.98
CA ALA A 115 18.74 11.54 -9.56
C ALA A 115 18.68 11.24 -11.06
N ALA A 116 19.74 11.58 -11.79
CA ALA A 116 19.82 11.37 -13.25
C ALA A 116 19.73 9.88 -13.66
N GLN A 117 20.13 8.96 -12.79
CA GLN A 117 20.05 7.51 -13.02
C GLN A 117 18.61 6.98 -13.04
N ASN A 118 17.64 7.77 -12.57
CA ASN A 118 16.23 7.40 -12.54
C ASN A 118 15.49 7.78 -13.84
N VAL A 119 16.23 8.25 -14.86
CA VAL A 119 15.68 8.70 -16.14
C VAL A 119 16.09 7.73 -17.25
N LEU A 120 15.11 7.26 -18.03
CA LEU A 120 15.35 6.58 -19.30
C LEU A 120 15.23 7.60 -20.42
N VAL A 121 16.30 7.78 -21.18
CA VAL A 121 16.32 8.64 -22.37
C VAL A 121 16.30 7.76 -23.60
N PHE A 122 15.29 7.93 -24.44
CA PHE A 122 15.22 7.30 -25.76
C PHE A 122 15.68 8.31 -26.80
N VAL A 123 16.70 7.94 -27.57
CA VAL A 123 17.19 8.71 -28.72
C VAL A 123 16.88 7.88 -29.94
N GLU A 124 16.12 8.45 -30.87
CA GLU A 124 15.93 7.92 -32.22
C GLU A 124 16.81 8.70 -33.20
#